data_AF-A0A520BNT5-F1
#
_entry.id   AF-A0A520BNT5-F1
#
_cell.length_a   1.000
_cell.length_b   1.000
_cell.length_c   1.000
_cell.angle_alpha   90.00
_cell.angle_beta   90.00
_cell.angle_gamma   90.00
#
_symmetry.space_group_name_H-M   'P 1'
#
loop_
_entity.id
_entity.type
_entity.pdbx_description
1 polymer ?
#
loop_
_entity_poly.entity_id
_entity_poly.type
_entity_poly.pdbx_seq_one_letter_code
_entity_poly.pdbx_strand_id
1 'polypeptide(L)'
;WMGATPEQLLKVEKSNFRTVALAGTQKYNPAEEAVWAEKEQQEQQFVTDFILKNLASEVIFLNQTKPYTFQAGNLVHLKTDIEGHFKPDFNLKKVLEVLHPTPAVCGLPKLDAKAFILAHEGYERQFYSGFLGELNKNVAENREGDSDLFVNLRCMKIEQNQIHLYIGCGITRDSNPEKEYLETANKAMTMKQILN
;
A
#
# COMPACT_ATOMS: atom_id res chain seq x y z
N TRP A 1 -15.48 -1.72 10.16
CA TRP A 1 -14.39 -2.16 9.25
C TRP A 1 -13.39 -2.94 10.06
N MET A 2 -12.81 -3.97 9.47
CA MET A 2 -11.75 -4.79 10.06
C MET A 2 -10.74 -5.09 8.96
N GLY A 3 -9.46 -5.18 9.27
CA GLY A 3 -8.44 -5.49 8.27
C GLY A 3 -7.14 -5.99 8.87
N ALA A 4 -6.32 -6.61 8.02
CA ALA A 4 -5.00 -7.13 8.34
C ALA A 4 -4.03 -6.71 7.23
N THR A 5 -3.70 -5.42 7.20
CA THR A 5 -2.90 -4.83 6.13
C THR A 5 -1.39 -5.06 6.34
N PRO A 6 -0.65 -5.48 5.29
CA PRO A 6 0.79 -5.59 5.34
C PRO A 6 1.52 -4.28 4.93
N GLU A 7 0.78 -3.24 4.53
CA GLU A 7 1.34 -2.08 3.82
C GLU A 7 1.31 -0.82 4.68
N GLN A 8 2.49 -0.45 5.20
CA GLN A 8 2.68 0.79 5.93
C GLN A 8 2.73 1.97 4.95
N LEU A 9 1.74 2.86 5.04
CA LEU A 9 1.69 4.06 4.21
C LEU A 9 2.75 5.05 4.67
N LEU A 10 2.79 5.34 5.97
CA LEU A 10 3.73 6.29 6.55
C LEU A 10 3.81 6.10 8.06
N LYS A 11 5.03 5.93 8.56
CA LYS A 11 5.36 6.09 9.97
C LYS A 11 6.20 7.34 10.15
N VAL A 12 5.85 8.15 11.14
CA VAL A 12 6.59 9.34 11.54
C VAL A 12 6.91 9.22 13.02
N GLU A 13 8.18 9.32 13.35
CA GLU A 13 8.68 9.40 14.72
C GLU A 13 9.59 10.62 14.81
N LYS A 14 9.10 11.68 15.46
CA LYS A 14 9.68 13.04 15.42
C LYS A 14 9.75 13.54 13.96
N SER A 15 10.95 13.62 13.39
CA SER A 15 11.18 14.05 12.00
C SER A 15 11.72 12.91 11.13
N ASN A 16 11.91 11.71 11.69
CA ASN A 16 12.25 10.53 10.91
C ASN A 16 10.96 9.91 10.37
N PHE A 17 11.03 9.40 9.15
CA PHE A 17 9.91 8.65 8.58
C PHE A 17 10.35 7.32 8.00
N ARG A 18 9.37 6.41 7.91
CA ARG A 18 9.46 5.14 7.20
C ARG A 18 8.19 4.95 6.37
N THR A 19 8.35 4.40 5.18
CA THR A 19 7.26 3.96 4.31
C THR A 19 7.75 2.75 3.53
N VAL A 20 6.85 2.06 2.85
CA VAL A 20 7.20 0.88 2.05
C VAL A 20 6.57 0.99 0.67
N ALA A 21 7.30 0.59 -0.36
CA ALA A 21 6.71 0.21 -1.63
C ALA A 21 6.41 -1.29 -1.57
N LEU A 22 5.15 -1.68 -1.78
CA LEU A 22 4.70 -3.06 -1.74
C LEU A 22 3.84 -3.37 -2.97
N ALA A 23 4.40 -4.11 -3.92
CA ALA A 23 3.74 -4.54 -5.15
C ALA A 23 4.30 -5.90 -5.58
N GLY A 24 3.57 -6.60 -6.45
CA GLY A 24 3.80 -8.03 -6.70
C GLY A 24 3.28 -8.90 -5.56
N THR A 25 2.53 -9.95 -5.89
CA THR A 25 2.00 -10.89 -4.91
C THR A 25 2.13 -12.30 -5.44
N GLN A 26 2.64 -13.21 -4.62
CA GLN A 26 2.61 -14.64 -4.90
C GLN A 26 2.12 -15.41 -3.67
N LYS A 27 1.63 -16.63 -3.89
CA LYS A 27 1.32 -17.55 -2.80
C LYS A 27 2.64 -17.98 -2.14
N TYR A 28 2.69 -17.96 -0.82
CA TYR A 28 3.85 -18.48 -0.10
C TYR A 28 3.97 -20.01 -0.31
N ASN A 29 5.17 -20.46 -0.66
CA ASN A 29 5.54 -21.87 -0.74
C ASN A 29 6.78 -22.10 0.16
N PRO A 30 6.70 -22.90 1.23
CA PRO A 30 7.87 -23.15 2.09
C PRO A 30 8.94 -24.03 1.42
N ALA A 31 8.61 -24.72 0.32
CA ALA A 31 9.55 -25.60 -0.39
C ALA A 31 10.39 -24.88 -1.46
N GLU A 32 10.00 -23.66 -1.86
CA GLU A 32 10.59 -22.94 -2.99
C GLU A 32 10.73 -21.45 -2.67
N GLU A 33 11.87 -20.86 -3.04
CA GLU A 33 12.00 -19.41 -2.98
C GLU A 33 11.13 -18.73 -4.04
N ALA A 34 10.54 -17.59 -3.67
CA ALA A 34 9.72 -16.82 -4.60
C ALA A 34 10.58 -16.24 -5.73
N VAL A 35 10.20 -16.54 -6.97
CA VAL A 35 10.86 -16.00 -8.17
C VAL A 35 9.94 -14.96 -8.81
N TRP A 36 10.43 -13.73 -8.91
CA TRP A 36 9.67 -12.60 -9.42
C TRP A 36 9.90 -12.42 -10.91
N ALA A 37 8.83 -12.46 -11.72
CA ALA A 37 8.94 -12.17 -13.14
C ALA A 37 9.11 -10.67 -13.39
N GLU A 38 9.48 -10.31 -14.61
CA GLU A 38 9.78 -8.93 -14.99
C GLU A 38 8.59 -8.00 -14.75
N LYS A 39 7.36 -8.50 -14.97
CA LYS A 39 6.11 -7.77 -14.70
C LYS A 39 6.04 -7.30 -13.25
N GLU A 40 6.18 -8.20 -12.27
CA GLU A 40 6.08 -7.86 -10.85
C GLU A 40 7.23 -6.95 -10.41
N GLN A 41 8.43 -7.12 -10.98
CA GLN A 41 9.56 -6.24 -10.73
C GLN A 41 9.29 -4.81 -11.26
N GLN A 42 8.71 -4.68 -12.45
CA GLN A 42 8.33 -3.38 -13.01
C GLN A 42 7.22 -2.72 -12.21
N GLU A 43 6.18 -3.46 -11.81
CA GLU A 43 5.11 -2.96 -10.95
C GLU A 43 5.65 -2.42 -9.62
N GLN A 44 6.56 -3.16 -8.99
CA GLN A 44 7.26 -2.71 -7.78
C GLN A 44 8.07 -1.44 -8.03
N GLN A 45 8.81 -1.39 -9.13
CA GLN A 45 9.64 -0.23 -9.45
C GLN A 45 8.79 1.03 -9.64
N PHE A 46 7.62 0.94 -10.29
CA PHE A 46 6.71 2.08 -10.44
C PHE A 46 6.24 2.65 -9.10
N VAL A 47 5.96 1.79 -8.11
CA VAL A 47 5.55 2.25 -6.77
C VAL A 47 6.72 2.93 -6.06
N THR A 48 7.92 2.31 -6.10
CA THR A 48 9.13 2.87 -5.49
C THR A 48 9.48 4.24 -6.09
N ASP A 49 9.56 4.33 -7.42
CA ASP A 49 9.90 5.58 -8.12
C ASP A 49 8.88 6.68 -7.83
N PHE A 50 7.60 6.33 -7.77
CA PHE A 50 6.55 7.25 -7.37
C PHE A 50 6.81 7.81 -5.98
N ILE A 51 7.05 6.96 -4.97
CA ILE A 51 7.26 7.40 -3.58
C ILE A 51 8.49 8.30 -3.49
N LEU A 52 9.64 7.88 -4.04
CA LEU A 52 10.89 8.66 -3.98
C LEU A 52 10.73 10.04 -4.62
N LYS A 53 10.18 10.08 -5.84
CA LYS A 53 10.00 11.33 -6.59
C LYS A 53 9.13 12.32 -5.83
N ASN A 54 8.06 11.81 -5.22
CA ASN A 54 7.06 12.61 -4.53
C ASN A 54 7.54 13.09 -3.15
N LEU A 55 8.42 12.34 -2.48
CA LEU A 55 8.99 12.75 -1.19
C LEU A 55 10.24 13.63 -1.32
N ALA A 56 10.92 13.63 -2.47
CA ALA A 56 12.20 14.31 -2.66
C ALA A 56 12.20 15.80 -2.24
N SER A 57 11.08 16.52 -2.41
CA SER A 57 10.98 17.94 -2.03
C SER A 57 10.77 18.18 -0.54
N GLU A 58 10.33 17.19 0.23
CA GLU A 58 9.92 17.33 1.64
C GLU A 58 11.00 16.85 2.63
N VAL A 59 12.07 16.22 2.14
CA VAL A 59 13.08 15.55 2.97
C VAL A 59 14.46 16.20 2.88
N ILE A 60 15.28 15.99 3.91
CA ILE A 60 16.70 16.33 3.93
C ILE A 60 17.51 15.22 3.25
N PHE A 61 17.17 13.98 3.53
CA PHE A 61 17.74 12.80 2.88
C PHE A 61 16.69 11.69 2.80
N LEU A 62 16.93 10.78 1.85
CA LEU A 62 16.13 9.59 1.56
C LEU A 62 17.09 8.41 1.36
N ASN A 63 16.73 7.27 1.92
CA ASN A 63 17.42 6.00 1.70
C ASN A 63 16.38 4.92 1.36
N GLN A 64 16.81 3.92 0.61
CA GLN A 64 15.97 2.77 0.29
C GLN A 64 16.78 1.47 0.25
N THR A 65 16.12 0.36 0.53
CA THR A 65 16.69 -0.96 0.30
C THR A 65 16.65 -1.33 -1.18
N LYS A 66 17.34 -2.42 -1.55
CA LYS A 66 16.95 -3.15 -2.78
C LYS A 66 15.58 -3.83 -2.55
N PRO A 67 14.79 -4.08 -3.60
CA PRO A 67 13.59 -4.91 -3.49
C PRO A 67 13.93 -6.28 -2.91
N TYR A 68 13.12 -6.77 -1.98
CA TYR A 68 13.28 -8.08 -1.34
C TYR A 68 11.94 -8.77 -1.14
N THR A 69 11.95 -10.10 -1.01
CA THR A 69 10.75 -10.90 -0.74
C THR A 69 10.36 -10.76 0.73
N PHE A 70 9.16 -10.25 0.99
CA PHE A 70 8.57 -10.10 2.31
C PHE A 70 7.34 -11.00 2.46
N GLN A 71 7.30 -11.84 3.50
CA GLN A 71 6.17 -12.71 3.78
C GLN A 71 5.13 -11.99 4.67
N ALA A 72 3.87 -12.01 4.23
CA ALA A 72 2.72 -11.55 5.00
C ALA A 72 1.64 -12.63 5.03
N GLY A 73 1.58 -13.39 6.13
CA GLY A 73 0.69 -14.54 6.27
C GLY A 73 1.02 -15.62 5.22
N ASN A 74 0.03 -15.99 4.42
CA ASN A 74 0.14 -17.02 3.38
C ASN A 74 0.57 -16.49 2.01
N LEU A 75 1.01 -15.22 1.96
CA LEU A 75 1.44 -14.55 0.74
C LEU A 75 2.85 -14.00 0.91
N VAL A 76 3.54 -13.84 -0.21
CA VAL A 76 4.78 -13.09 -0.31
C VAL A 76 4.60 -11.90 -1.23
N HIS A 77 5.33 -10.84 -0.94
CA HIS A 77 5.30 -9.56 -1.63
C HIS A 77 6.71 -9.12 -1.99
N LEU A 78 6.88 -8.42 -3.11
CA LEU A 78 8.11 -7.70 -3.36
C LEU A 78 8.02 -6.37 -2.60
N LYS A 79 9.03 -6.09 -1.77
CA LYS A 79 9.02 -4.97 -0.83
C LYS A 79 10.29 -4.16 -0.94
N THR A 80 10.15 -2.84 -0.87
CA THR A 80 11.25 -1.89 -0.73
C THR A 80 10.96 -1.04 0.49
N ASP A 81 11.85 -1.06 1.47
CA ASP A 81 11.76 -0.15 2.61
C ASP A 81 12.37 1.20 2.23
N ILE A 82 11.66 2.27 2.55
CA ILE A 82 12.06 3.65 2.26
C ILE A 82 12.05 4.41 3.58
N GLU A 83 13.15 5.06 3.90
CA GLU A 83 13.30 5.84 5.13
C GLU A 83 13.99 7.17 4.85
N GLY A 84 13.80 8.12 5.75
CA GLY A 84 14.45 9.42 5.62
C GLY A 84 14.14 10.34 6.77
N HIS A 85 14.51 11.60 6.58
CA HIS A 85 14.29 12.65 7.55
C HIS A 85 13.61 13.84 6.88
N PHE A 86 12.47 14.26 7.41
CA PHE A 86 11.76 15.42 6.92
C PHE A 86 12.51 16.72 7.20
N LYS A 87 12.26 17.74 6.37
CA LYS A 87 12.72 19.11 6.67
C LYS A 87 12.06 19.61 7.97
N PRO A 88 12.68 20.56 8.71
CA PRO A 88 12.13 21.03 9.99
C PRO A 88 10.69 21.57 9.90
N ASP A 89 10.31 22.09 8.73
CA ASP A 89 9.02 22.77 8.49
C ASP A 89 8.05 21.90 7.68
N PHE A 90 8.28 20.57 7.64
CA PHE A 90 7.44 19.68 6.85
C PHE A 90 5.98 19.73 7.30
N ASN A 91 5.08 19.54 6.34
CA ASN A 91 3.65 19.50 6.58
C ASN A 91 3.16 18.07 6.35
N LEU A 92 2.70 17.41 7.41
CA LEU A 92 2.31 16.01 7.35
C LEU A 92 1.13 15.79 6.39
N LYS A 93 0.16 16.71 6.36
CA LYS A 93 -0.97 16.65 5.44
C LYS A 93 -0.50 16.68 3.98
N LYS A 94 0.43 17.57 3.63
CA LYS A 94 0.99 17.67 2.27
C LYS A 94 1.70 16.37 1.88
N VAL A 95 2.50 15.80 2.80
CA VAL A 95 3.17 14.51 2.59
C VAL A 95 2.14 13.41 2.29
N LEU A 96 1.05 13.35 3.05
CA LEU A 96 -0.01 12.36 2.85
C LEU A 96 -0.77 12.54 1.53
N GLU A 97 -1.11 13.78 1.13
CA GLU A 97 -1.77 14.08 -0.15
C GLU A 97 -0.91 13.65 -1.35
N VAL A 98 0.39 13.77 -1.19
CA VAL A 98 1.38 13.42 -2.21
C VAL A 98 1.56 11.90 -2.29
N LEU A 99 1.72 11.21 -1.16
CA LEU A 99 1.87 9.75 -1.10
C LEU A 99 0.58 9.00 -1.46
N HIS A 100 -0.58 9.47 -1.02
CA HIS A 100 -1.83 8.73 -1.14
C HIS A 100 -2.69 9.19 -2.33
N PRO A 101 -3.39 8.26 -3.02
CA PRO A 101 -3.05 6.85 -3.12
C PRO A 101 -1.75 6.63 -3.88
N THR A 102 -0.99 5.60 -3.51
CA THR A 102 0.16 5.12 -4.28
C THR A 102 -0.31 4.38 -5.55
N PRO A 103 0.58 4.14 -6.53
CA PRO A 103 0.25 3.31 -7.68
C PRO A 103 -0.19 1.89 -7.32
N ALA A 104 0.24 1.36 -6.16
CA ALA A 104 -0.08 0.00 -5.72
C ALA A 104 -1.59 -0.24 -5.54
N VAL A 105 -2.36 0.81 -5.23
CA VAL A 105 -3.81 0.71 -4.99
C VAL A 105 -4.66 1.55 -5.94
N CYS A 106 -4.01 2.35 -6.77
CA CYS A 106 -4.65 3.20 -7.78
C CYS A 106 -4.06 2.88 -9.16
N GLY A 107 -3.02 3.62 -9.55
CA GLY A 107 -2.29 3.42 -10.80
C GLY A 107 -1.54 4.68 -11.21
N LEU A 108 -0.92 4.64 -12.40
CA LEU A 108 -0.20 5.75 -13.00
C LEU A 108 -0.71 6.03 -14.42
N PRO A 109 -0.94 7.31 -14.79
CA PRO A 109 -0.96 8.50 -13.95
C PRO A 109 -2.09 8.50 -12.91
N LYS A 110 -1.86 9.08 -11.71
CA LYS A 110 -2.76 8.99 -10.54
C LYS A 110 -4.21 9.41 -10.86
N LEU A 111 -4.39 10.54 -11.55
CA LEU A 111 -5.72 11.09 -11.84
C LEU A 111 -6.48 10.25 -12.86
N ASP A 112 -5.80 9.83 -13.93
CA ASP A 112 -6.39 9.03 -15.00
C ASP A 112 -6.77 7.63 -14.50
N ALA A 113 -5.88 7.00 -13.72
CA ALA A 113 -6.15 5.71 -13.09
C ALA A 113 -7.34 5.80 -12.11
N LYS A 114 -7.40 6.86 -11.29
CA LYS A 114 -8.54 7.09 -10.39
C LYS A 114 -9.85 7.27 -11.17
N ALA A 115 -9.84 8.06 -12.24
CA ALA A 115 -11.02 8.26 -13.08
C ALA A 115 -11.49 6.95 -13.73
N PHE A 116 -10.54 6.14 -14.23
CA PHE A 116 -10.83 4.82 -14.78
C PHE A 116 -11.48 3.90 -13.73
N ILE A 117 -10.91 3.80 -12.53
CA ILE A 117 -11.44 2.99 -11.42
C ILE A 117 -12.88 3.40 -11.09
N LEU A 118 -13.13 4.70 -10.91
CA LEU A 118 -14.46 5.21 -10.57
C LEU A 118 -15.50 4.94 -11.67
N ALA A 119 -15.09 4.91 -12.93
CA ALA A 119 -15.97 4.63 -14.06
C ALA A 119 -16.29 3.14 -14.26
N HIS A 120 -15.45 2.22 -13.79
CA HIS A 120 -15.53 0.80 -14.17
C HIS A 120 -15.82 -0.17 -13.03
N GLU A 121 -15.55 0.15 -11.77
CA GLU A 121 -15.75 -0.82 -10.67
C GLU A 121 -17.22 -1.06 -10.32
N GLY A 122 -18.10 -0.08 -10.58
CA GLY A 122 -19.54 -0.22 -10.32
C GLY A 122 -19.95 -0.23 -8.84
N TYR A 123 -19.02 0.08 -7.92
CA TYR A 123 -19.28 0.25 -6.49
C TYR A 123 -18.36 1.32 -5.88
N GLU A 124 -18.72 1.83 -4.70
CA GLU A 124 -17.87 2.74 -3.94
C GLU A 124 -16.88 1.96 -3.06
N ARG A 125 -15.57 2.20 -3.23
CA ARG A 125 -14.55 1.58 -2.38
C ARG A 125 -14.67 1.98 -0.90
N GLN A 126 -15.33 3.10 -0.58
CA GLN A 126 -15.48 3.60 0.79
C GLN A 126 -14.10 3.74 1.49
N PHE A 127 -13.80 2.93 2.52
CA PHE A 127 -12.48 2.95 3.17
C PHE A 127 -11.47 1.99 2.54
N TYR A 128 -11.89 1.09 1.65
CA TYR A 128 -10.96 0.21 0.94
C TYR A 128 -10.00 1.04 0.08
N SER A 129 -8.72 0.68 0.05
CA SER A 129 -7.64 1.41 -0.63
C SER A 129 -7.38 2.82 -0.11
N GLY A 130 -8.08 3.25 0.96
CA GLY A 130 -7.77 4.41 1.79
C GLY A 130 -6.60 4.15 2.74
N PHE A 131 -6.53 4.86 3.86
CA PHE A 131 -5.57 4.57 4.93
C PHE A 131 -6.21 4.75 6.32
N LEU A 132 -5.61 4.12 7.31
CA LEU A 132 -6.04 4.16 8.72
C LEU A 132 -4.81 4.15 9.63
N GLY A 133 -5.00 4.59 10.86
CA GLY A 133 -3.96 4.54 11.88
C GLY A 133 -3.98 5.76 12.78
N GLU A 134 -2.90 5.92 13.51
CA GLU A 134 -2.75 6.99 14.50
C GLU A 134 -2.15 8.21 13.79
N LEU A 135 -2.82 9.35 13.91
CA LEU A 135 -2.41 10.60 13.27
C LEU A 135 -2.09 11.62 14.35
N ASN A 136 -0.91 12.23 14.24
CA ASN A 136 -0.49 13.39 15.02
C ASN A 136 -0.57 13.16 16.56
N LYS A 137 0.01 12.05 17.01
CA LYS A 137 0.19 11.74 18.43
C LYS A 137 1.36 12.51 19.04
N ASN A 138 1.35 12.68 20.37
CA ASN A 138 2.46 13.30 21.11
C ASN A 138 2.85 14.70 20.58
N VAL A 139 1.86 15.47 20.13
CA VAL A 139 2.06 16.83 19.61
C VAL A 139 2.71 17.69 20.70
N ALA A 140 3.96 18.11 20.46
CA ALA A 140 4.58 19.19 21.22
C ALA A 140 4.19 20.53 20.59
N GLU A 141 4.20 21.61 21.37
CA GLU A 141 3.85 22.95 20.87
C GLU A 141 4.57 23.27 19.55
N ASN A 142 3.79 23.65 18.54
CA ASN A 142 4.23 24.08 17.20
C ASN A 142 4.99 23.02 16.38
N ARG A 143 4.74 21.72 16.57
CA ARG A 143 5.32 20.65 15.74
C ARG A 143 4.31 19.60 15.32
N GLU A 144 4.57 18.96 14.19
CA GLU A 144 3.91 17.71 13.82
C GLU A 144 4.30 16.61 14.82
N GLY A 145 3.33 15.80 15.19
CA GLY A 145 3.45 14.67 16.10
C GLY A 145 3.72 13.35 15.37
N ASP A 146 3.94 12.32 16.17
CA ASP A 146 4.18 10.96 15.68
C ASP A 146 2.93 10.41 14.98
N SER A 147 3.11 9.61 13.93
CA SER A 147 2.00 8.98 13.21
C SER A 147 2.39 7.59 12.77
N ASP A 148 1.42 6.68 12.73
CA ASP A 148 1.62 5.33 12.19
C ASP A 148 0.39 4.95 11.37
N LEU A 149 0.54 5.04 10.05
CA LEU A 149 -0.54 4.95 9.08
C LEU A 149 -0.28 3.80 8.13
N PHE A 150 -1.36 3.07 7.83
CA PHE A 150 -1.35 1.89 6.98
C PHE A 150 -2.39 2.03 5.88
N VAL A 151 -2.08 1.52 4.69
CA VAL A 151 -3.05 1.45 3.60
C VAL A 151 -4.13 0.44 3.99
N ASN A 152 -5.41 0.77 3.83
CA ASN A 152 -6.50 -0.10 4.24
C ASN A 152 -6.77 -1.18 3.18
N LEU A 153 -5.97 -2.24 3.24
CA LEU A 153 -6.03 -3.43 2.40
C LEU A 153 -6.33 -4.67 3.23
N ARG A 154 -6.68 -5.77 2.55
CA ARG A 154 -7.10 -7.04 3.19
C ARG A 154 -8.11 -6.72 4.29
N CYS A 155 -9.22 -6.12 3.88
CA CYS A 155 -10.19 -5.56 4.79
C CYS A 155 -11.61 -5.99 4.42
N MET A 156 -12.49 -5.87 5.40
CA MET A 156 -13.90 -6.12 5.24
C MET A 156 -14.74 -5.06 5.96
N LYS A 157 -15.89 -4.76 5.37
CA LYS A 157 -16.94 -3.98 6.00
C LYS A 157 -17.95 -4.95 6.61
N ILE A 158 -18.05 -4.93 7.93
CA ILE A 158 -19.04 -5.70 8.69
C ILE A 158 -20.25 -4.81 8.88
N GLU A 159 -21.39 -5.28 8.40
CA GLU A 159 -22.71 -4.71 8.63
C GLU A 159 -23.55 -5.74 9.40
N GLN A 160 -24.73 -5.36 9.89
CA GLN A 160 -25.50 -6.19 10.84
C GLN A 160 -25.66 -7.66 10.41
N ASN A 161 -25.99 -7.91 9.14
CA ASN A 161 -26.27 -9.25 8.61
C ASN A 161 -25.40 -9.63 7.39
N GLN A 162 -24.39 -8.81 7.05
CA GLN A 162 -23.58 -9.04 5.85
C GLN A 162 -22.15 -8.54 6.03
N ILE A 163 -21.24 -9.20 5.33
CA ILE A 163 -19.82 -8.87 5.32
C ILE A 163 -19.39 -8.66 3.88
N HIS A 164 -18.87 -7.47 3.59
CA HIS A 164 -18.33 -7.12 2.27
C HIS A 164 -16.81 -7.22 2.32
N LEU A 165 -16.24 -8.11 1.51
CA LEU A 165 -14.80 -8.30 1.35
C LEU A 165 -14.30 -7.42 0.20
N TYR A 166 -13.25 -6.63 0.45
CA TYR A 166 -12.66 -5.76 -0.58
C TYR A 166 -11.26 -6.22 -0.94
N ILE A 167 -11.05 -6.55 -2.22
CA ILE A 167 -9.80 -7.07 -2.75
C ILE A 167 -9.56 -6.51 -4.16
N GLY A 168 -8.29 -6.29 -4.48
CA GLY A 168 -7.85 -5.82 -5.79
C GLY A 168 -6.45 -6.32 -6.13
N CYS A 169 -6.10 -6.16 -7.40
CA CYS A 169 -4.81 -6.48 -8.00
C CYS A 169 -4.38 -5.31 -8.91
N GLY A 170 -3.08 -5.24 -9.19
CA GLY A 170 -2.55 -4.30 -10.18
C GLY A 170 -2.80 -4.85 -11.58
N ILE A 171 -3.23 -3.99 -12.50
CA ILE A 171 -3.44 -4.36 -13.90
C ILE A 171 -2.44 -3.59 -14.76
N THR A 172 -1.64 -4.34 -15.54
CA THR A 172 -0.72 -3.79 -16.55
C THR A 172 -1.08 -4.34 -17.92
N ARG A 173 -0.41 -3.84 -18.97
CA ARG A 173 -0.63 -4.33 -20.35
C ARG A 173 -0.41 -5.83 -20.48
N ASP A 174 0.51 -6.38 -19.70
CA ASP A 174 0.94 -7.77 -19.78
C ASP A 174 0.16 -8.67 -18.78
N SER A 175 -0.88 -8.11 -18.12
CA SER A 175 -1.77 -8.84 -17.23
C SER A 175 -2.61 -9.88 -17.98
N ASN A 176 -2.82 -11.03 -17.34
CA ASN A 176 -3.72 -12.08 -17.81
C ASN A 176 -4.96 -12.14 -16.91
N PRO A 177 -6.18 -11.91 -17.43
CA PRO A 177 -7.38 -11.79 -16.59
C PRO A 177 -7.63 -12.97 -15.64
N GLU A 178 -7.36 -14.20 -16.07
CA GLU A 178 -7.54 -15.39 -15.24
C GLU A 178 -6.53 -15.42 -14.08
N LYS A 179 -5.26 -15.08 -14.35
CA LYS A 179 -4.24 -14.98 -13.29
C LYS A 179 -4.56 -13.88 -12.29
N GLU A 180 -5.03 -12.72 -12.75
CA GLU A 180 -5.40 -11.61 -11.87
C GLU A 180 -6.60 -11.98 -10.97
N TYR A 181 -7.58 -12.70 -11.53
CA TYR A 181 -8.67 -13.26 -10.74
C TYR A 181 -8.16 -14.23 -9.66
N LEU A 182 -7.26 -15.16 -10.00
CA LEU A 182 -6.66 -16.08 -9.04
C LEU A 182 -5.85 -15.35 -7.96
N GLU A 183 -5.13 -14.28 -8.32
CA GLU A 183 -4.42 -13.44 -7.36
C GLU A 183 -5.38 -12.81 -6.34
N THR A 184 -6.48 -12.19 -6.82
CA THR A 184 -7.49 -11.61 -5.93
C THR A 184 -8.17 -12.66 -5.06
N ALA A 185 -8.46 -13.85 -5.59
CA ALA A 185 -9.01 -14.97 -4.82
C ALA A 185 -8.05 -15.40 -3.69
N ASN A 186 -6.74 -15.49 -3.97
CA ASN A 186 -5.71 -15.79 -2.96
C ASN A 186 -5.62 -14.69 -1.90
N LYS A 187 -5.65 -13.42 -2.29
CA LYS A 187 -5.67 -12.26 -1.36
C LYS A 187 -6.90 -12.26 -0.46
N ALA A 188 -8.06 -12.70 -0.96
CA ALA A 188 -9.28 -12.78 -0.17
C ALA A 188 -9.18 -13.79 0.99
N MET A 189 -8.31 -14.80 0.88
CA MET A 189 -8.15 -15.82 1.92
C MET A 189 -7.69 -15.25 3.26
N THR A 190 -6.93 -14.15 3.28
CA THR A 190 -6.53 -13.46 4.52
C THR A 190 -7.73 -13.12 5.39
N MET A 191 -8.81 -12.61 4.79
CA MET A 191 -10.02 -12.23 5.54
C MET A 191 -10.99 -13.39 5.67
N LYS A 192 -11.13 -14.25 4.64
CA LYS A 192 -12.02 -15.41 4.69
C LYS A 192 -11.67 -16.37 5.82
N GLN A 193 -10.39 -16.52 6.16
CA GLN A 193 -9.96 -17.37 7.28
C GLN A 193 -10.48 -16.90 8.65
N ILE A 194 -10.85 -15.63 8.80
CA ILE A 194 -11.41 -15.06 10.04
C ILE A 194 -12.92 -15.35 10.16
N LEU A 195 -13.59 -15.62 9.03
CA LEU A 195 -15.04 -15.84 8.98
C LEU A 195 -15.45 -17.31 9.17
N ASN A 196 -14.46 -18.19 9.34
CA ASN A 196 -14.64 -19.63 9.48
C ASN A 196 -14.70 -20.06 10.95
#